data_AF-A0A1H9WFG7-F1
#
_entry.id   AF-A0A1H9WFG7-F1
#
_cell.length_a   1.000
_cell.length_b   1.000
_cell.length_c   1.000
_cell.angle_alpha   90.00
_cell.angle_beta   90.00
_cell.angle_gamma   90.00
#
_symmetry.space_group_name_H-M   'P 1'
#
loop_
_entity.id
_entity.type
_entity.pdbx_description
1 polymer ?
#
loop_
_entity_poly.entity_id
_entity_poly.type
_entity_poly.pdbx_seq_one_letter_code
_entity_poly.pdbx_strand_id
1 'polypeptide(L)' 'MVLTIKEKKLMLRLLKKERRKKFFAKNNVDDVEALIDKLEQNLRNENMNETAPDKL' A
#
# COMPACT_ATOMS: atom_id res chain seq x y z
N MET A 1 -8.11 -7.50 9.23
CA MET A 1 -7.36 -8.49 8.41
C MET A 1 -5.91 -8.04 8.34
N VAL A 2 -4.96 -8.91 8.68
CA VAL A 2 -3.54 -8.68 8.41
C VAL A 2 -3.26 -9.29 7.05
N LEU A 3 -3.02 -8.45 6.05
CA LEU A 3 -2.61 -8.89 4.72
C LEU A 3 -1.13 -9.32 4.76
N THR A 4 -0.76 -10.34 4.00
CA THR A 4 0.64 -10.73 3.79
C THR A 4 1.35 -9.70 2.90
N ILE A 5 2.69 -9.68 2.94
CA ILE A 5 3.52 -8.82 2.08
C ILE A 5 3.18 -9.01 0.58
N LYS A 6 2.92 -10.27 0.16
CA LYS A 6 2.56 -10.58 -1.24
C LYS A 6 1.22 -9.96 -1.62
N GLU A 7 0.22 -10.07 -0.76
CA GLU A 7 -1.12 -9.50 -0.98
C GLU A 7 -1.08 -7.97 -0.99
N LYS A 8 -0.31 -7.35 -0.07
CA LYS A 8 -0.10 -5.90 -0.06
C LYS A 8 0.55 -5.39 -1.34
N LYS A 9 1.59 -6.08 -1.84
CA LYS A 9 2.23 -5.74 -3.12
C LYS A 9 1.28 -5.90 -4.30
N LEU A 10 0.42 -6.92 -4.29
CA LEU A 10 -0.60 -7.12 -5.33
C LEU A 10 -1.63 -5.98 -5.31
N MET A 11 -2.18 -5.66 -4.14
CA MET A 11 -3.12 -4.55 -3.98
C MET A 11 -2.52 -3.21 -4.40
N LEU A 12 -1.26 -2.94 -4.03
CA LEU A 12 -0.57 -1.71 -4.44
C LEU A 12 -0.48 -1.58 -5.97
N ARG A 13 -0.19 -2.69 -6.68
CA ARG A 13 -0.16 -2.68 -8.16
C ARG A 13 -1.53 -2.42 -8.75
N LEU A 14 -2.58 -3.01 -8.19
CA LEU A 14 -3.96 -2.81 -8.64
C LEU A 14 -4.40 -1.36 -8.43
N LEU A 15 -4.19 -0.80 -7.24
CA LEU A 15 -4.52 0.59 -6.92
C LEU A 15 -3.76 1.59 -7.81
N LYS A 16 -2.47 1.37 -8.05
CA LYS A 16 -1.68 2.20 -8.99
C LYS A 16 -2.17 2.10 -10.43
N LYS A 17 -2.73 0.94 -10.83
CA LYS A 17 -3.33 0.75 -12.16
C LYS A 17 -4.69 1.43 -12.25
N GLU A 18 -5.52 1.33 -11.22
CA GLU A 18 -6.80 2.04 -11.12
C GLU A 18 -6.61 3.56 -11.13
N ARG A 19 -5.62 4.10 -10.41
CA ARG A 19 -5.26 5.53 -10.44
C ARG A 19 -4.97 6.06 -11.85
N ARG A 20 -4.41 5.24 -12.73
CA ARG A 20 -4.09 5.63 -14.12
C ARG A 20 -5.29 5.62 -15.05
N LYS A 21 -6.42 5.01 -14.67
CA LYS A 21 -7.62 5.00 -15.51
C LYS A 21 -8.27 6.39 -15.44
N LYS A 22 -8.34 7.06 -16.59
CA LYS A 22 -8.92 8.40 -16.78
C LYS A 22 -10.40 8.56 -16.36
N PHE A 23 -11.07 7.48 -15.95
CA PHE A 23 -12.48 7.45 -15.55
C PHE A 23 -12.70 7.45 -14.03
N PHE A 24 -11.64 7.56 -13.23
CA PHE A 24 -11.79 7.75 -11.79
C PHE A 24 -12.34 9.16 -11.51
N ALA A 25 -13.58 9.23 -11.04
CA ALA A 25 -14.18 10.47 -10.56
C ALA A 25 -13.24 11.11 -9.53
N LYS A 26 -13.08 12.44 -9.58
CA LYS A 26 -12.08 13.20 -8.79
C LYS A 26 -12.09 12.82 -7.30
N ASN A 27 -13.26 12.59 -6.71
CA ASN A 27 -13.41 12.18 -5.31
C ASN A 27 -12.82 10.80 -4.99
N ASN A 28 -12.82 9.86 -5.95
CA ASN A 28 -12.24 8.53 -5.75
C ASN A 28 -10.71 8.52 -5.93
N VAL A 29 -10.13 9.56 -6.55
CA VAL A 29 -8.66 9.64 -6.74
C VAL A 29 -7.98 9.86 -5.39
N ASP A 30 -8.51 10.79 -4.59
CA ASP A 30 -7.95 11.13 -3.28
C ASP A 30 -8.01 9.92 -2.32
N ASP A 31 -9.11 9.18 -2.32
CA ASP A 31 -9.26 7.95 -1.52
C ASP A 31 -8.27 6.86 -1.96
N VAL A 32 -8.09 6.66 -3.27
CA VAL A 32 -7.11 5.70 -3.81
C VAL A 32 -5.68 6.09 -3.46
N GLU A 33 -5.36 7.38 -3.52
CA GLU A 33 -4.04 7.89 -3.16
C GLU A 33 -3.75 7.69 -1.67
N ALA A 34 -4.71 8.02 -0.80
CA ALA A 34 -4.60 7.77 0.64
C ALA A 34 -4.44 6.26 0.97
N LEU A 35 -5.11 5.38 0.21
CA LEU A 35 -4.96 3.92 0.34
C LEU A 35 -3.58 3.43 -0.12
N ILE A 36 -3.05 3.98 -1.21
CA ILE A 36 -1.69 3.68 -1.69
C ILE A 36 -0.67 4.08 -0.61
N ASP A 37 -0.77 5.30 -0.08
CA ASP A 37 0.17 5.82 0.91
C ASP A 37 0.19 4.98 2.19
N LYS A 38 -0.99 4.62 2.71
CA LYS A 38 -1.09 3.73 3.87
C LYS A 38 -0.47 2.35 3.60
N LEU A 39 -0.71 1.76 2.43
CA LEU A 39 -0.15 0.45 2.07
C LEU A 39 1.38 0.51 1.90
N GLU A 40 1.92 1.59 1.31
CA GLU A 40 3.36 1.79 1.21
C GLU A 40 4.01 1.99 2.57
N GLN A 41 3.39 2.77 3.46
CA GLN A 41 3.86 2.93 4.82
C GLN A 41 3.84 1.60 5.58
N ASN A 42 2.77 0.81 5.43
CA ASN A 42 2.66 -0.48 6.08
C ASN A 42 3.75 -1.46 5.59
N LEU A 43 4.03 -1.49 4.28
CA LEU A 43 5.13 -2.27 3.71
C LEU A 43 6.51 -1.81 4.20
N ARG A 44 6.74 -0.50 4.35
CA ARG A 44 7.99 0.03 4.93
C ARG A 44 8.16 -0.42 6.39
N ASN A 45 7.09 -0.38 7.18
CA ASN A 45 7.12 -0.79 8.58
C ASN A 45 7.39 -2.29 8.74
N GLU A 46 6.80 -3.13 7.86
CA GLU A 46 7.09 -4.57 7.86
C GLU A 46 8.55 -4.87 7.51
N ASN A 47 9.08 -4.21 6.48
CA ASN A 47 10.49 -4.36 6.12
C ASN A 47 11.44 -3.90 7.25
N MET A 48 11.09 -2.83 7.98
CA MET A 48 11.87 -2.35 9.14
C MET A 48 11.82 -3.31 10.33
N ASN A 49 10.67 -3.95 10.58
CA ASN A 49 10.53 -4.97 11.61
C ASN A 49 11.31 -6.25 11.27
N GLU A 50 11.47 -6.57 9.98
CA GLU A 50 12.32 -7.69 9.54
C GLU A 50 13.83 -7.40 9.69
N THR A 51 14.26 -6.15 9.56
CA THR A 51 15.69 -5.75 9.66
C THR A 51 16.15 -5.37 11.07
N ALA A 52 15.24 -5.23 12.03
CA ALA A 52 15.56 -4.98 13.43
C ALA A 52 15.23 -6.15 14.36
N PRO A 53 15.77 -7.38 14.16
CA PRO A 53 15.77 -8.39 15.20
C PRO A 53 17.05 -8.26 16.02
N ASP A 54 17.24 -7.14 16.73
CA ASP A 54 18.21 -7.10 17.83
C ASP A 54 18.10 -5.79 18.60
N LYS A 55 17.58 -5.92 19.82
CA LYS A 55 17.90 -5.17 21.05
C LYS A 55 16.83 -5.50 22.09
N LEU A 56 16.90 -6.72 22.60
CA LEU A 56 16.39 -7.10 23.92
C LEU A 56 17.54 -7.73 24.70
#